data_AF-E5R4T8-F1
#
_entry.id   AF-E5R4T8-F1
#
_cell.length_a   1.000
_cell.length_b   1.000
_cell.length_c   1.000
_cell.angle_alpha   90.00
_cell.angle_beta   90.00
_cell.angle_gamma   90.00
#
_symmetry.space_group_name_H-M   'P 1'
#
loop_
_entity.id
_entity.type
_entity.pdbx_description
1 polymer ?
#
loop_
_entity_poly.entity_id
_entity_poly.type
_entity_poly.pdbx_seq_one_letter_code
_entity_poly.pdbx_strand_id
1 'polypeptide(L)'
;MKLAMIAFFVVSAFANAVSLPANSIQNRAPTVTKWDKAVNDGRQLYNAMRSKDSIARWFYKDYPDFADTVQSPFDGDLREELRKWGYNDNDALSKLIEKDCDFDAYHHIKPAFDELGLDTRAMKDGGPNVGFRVDHQDGPAIKRKGDGTLPSDANQYYDVCGKEYRATTGTFEFIVNPGGMIALMNVRAPSYSAGVEWGRKPTTAELPHLRAISDIAWGMWNRAGPSNKDVKYLIVTQILNPTTRELIARAYKTLDPPQGQDKVWPGVEFSMETEAGQAMLGSPVGRWAGYFLMQHKTQLGGNRFISKVRVFKNEESGSLAYLCFYVDPTPAPDGAMAALPPRELAAAVKADIEAFSDSARLARMGGGGKAIVREHVLRW
;
A
#
# COMPACT_ATOMS: atom_id res chain seq x y z
N MET A 1 -33.75 71.23 19.31
CA MET A 1 -33.34 72.22 18.29
C MET A 1 -31.88 71.95 17.91
N LYS A 2 -31.63 71.74 16.61
CA LYS A 2 -30.39 71.83 15.80
C LYS A 2 -28.98 71.69 16.45
N LEU A 3 -28.21 70.75 15.88
CA LEU A 3 -26.79 70.76 15.42
C LEU A 3 -25.74 71.70 16.05
N ALA A 4 -24.54 71.13 16.34
CA ALA A 4 -23.19 71.51 15.83
C ALA A 4 -22.09 70.81 16.68
N MET A 5 -21.26 69.92 16.13
CA MET A 5 -19.93 70.11 15.51
C MET A 5 -18.73 70.40 16.44
N ILE A 6 -17.81 69.42 16.49
CA ILE A 6 -16.33 69.46 16.47
C ILE A 6 -15.57 70.08 17.66
N ALA A 7 -14.67 69.27 18.26
CA ALA A 7 -13.34 69.72 18.68
C ALA A 7 -12.31 68.56 18.71
N PHE A 8 -11.17 68.83 18.10
CA PHE A 8 -9.90 68.08 18.07
C PHE A 8 -9.27 67.92 19.47
N PHE A 9 -8.55 66.82 19.69
CA PHE A 9 -7.39 66.83 20.59
C PHE A 9 -6.22 66.01 20.03
N VAL A 10 -5.11 66.71 19.83
CA VAL A 10 -3.76 66.20 19.65
C VAL A 10 -3.11 66.12 21.04
N VAL A 11 -2.49 64.99 21.40
CA VAL A 11 -1.37 64.98 22.35
C VAL A 11 -0.34 63.95 21.89
N SER A 12 0.87 64.44 21.66
CA SER A 12 2.06 63.64 21.37
C SER A 12 2.83 63.31 22.66
N ALA A 13 3.23 62.04 22.75
CA ALA A 13 4.48 61.46 23.25
C ALA A 13 5.14 61.95 24.57
N PHE A 14 5.35 60.99 25.48
CA PHE A 14 6.65 60.78 26.14
C PHE A 14 6.99 59.28 26.17
N ALA A 15 8.26 58.99 25.87
CA ALA A 15 8.83 57.69 25.64
C ALA A 15 9.09 56.92 26.95
N ASN A 16 8.85 55.61 26.91
CA ASN A 16 9.60 54.65 27.71
C ASN A 16 10.05 53.52 26.79
N ALA A 17 11.37 53.38 26.65
CA ALA A 17 12.01 52.31 25.90
C ALA A 17 11.83 50.99 26.66
N VAL A 18 11.09 50.07 26.07
CA VAL A 18 11.19 48.64 26.39
C VAL A 18 11.68 47.98 25.10
N SER A 19 12.87 47.39 25.15
CA SER A 19 13.42 46.63 24.02
C SER A 19 12.53 45.42 23.77
N LEU A 20 11.81 45.42 22.65
CA LEU A 20 11.20 44.19 22.14
C LEU A 20 12.34 43.27 21.68
N PRO A 21 12.39 42.01 22.13
CA PRO A 21 13.37 41.08 21.58
C PRO A 21 13.06 40.91 20.09
N ALA A 22 14.10 41.06 19.27
CA ALA A 22 14.05 40.75 17.86
C ALA A 22 13.48 39.33 17.70
N ASN A 23 12.31 39.22 17.07
CA ASN A 23 11.76 37.93 16.67
C ASN A 23 12.83 37.25 15.81
N SER A 24 13.50 36.25 16.38
CA SER A 24 14.24 35.29 15.59
C SER A 24 13.21 34.63 14.68
N ILE A 25 13.27 34.95 13.38
CA ILE A 25 12.65 34.15 12.34
C ILE A 25 13.37 32.80 12.41
N GLN A 26 12.88 31.91 13.27
CA GLN A 26 13.23 30.50 13.17
C GLN A 26 12.62 30.04 11.87
N ASN A 27 13.47 29.80 10.87
CA ASN A 27 13.18 28.99 9.69
C ASN A 27 12.73 27.61 10.17
N ARG A 28 11.45 27.48 10.53
CA ARG A 28 10.83 26.18 10.79
C ARG A 28 10.61 25.55 9.43
N ALA A 29 11.36 24.50 9.12
CA ALA A 29 11.12 23.70 7.92
C ALA A 29 9.63 23.36 7.85
N PRO A 30 8.97 23.52 6.68
CA PRO A 30 7.54 23.27 6.56
C PRO A 30 7.22 21.83 6.96
N THR A 31 6.20 21.66 7.81
CA THR A 31 5.69 20.34 8.18
C THR A 31 5.16 19.63 6.92
N VAL A 32 5.74 18.48 6.57
CA VAL A 32 5.31 17.68 5.42
C VAL A 32 3.86 17.25 5.60
N THR A 33 2.97 17.58 4.66
CA THR A 33 1.56 17.19 4.76
C THR A 33 1.34 15.74 4.35
N LYS A 34 0.21 15.13 4.75
CA LYS A 34 -0.19 13.78 4.29
C LYS A 34 -0.20 13.68 2.76
N TRP A 35 -0.60 14.75 2.06
CA TRP A 35 -0.59 14.82 0.61
C TRP A 35 0.83 14.77 0.06
N ASP A 36 1.70 15.66 0.53
CA ASP A 36 3.09 15.75 0.03
C ASP A 36 3.83 14.43 0.26
N LYS A 37 3.56 13.79 1.41
CA LYS A 37 4.05 12.45 1.69
C LYS A 37 3.55 11.42 0.67
N ALA A 38 2.24 11.33 0.44
CA ALA A 38 1.66 10.38 -0.50
C ALA A 38 2.14 10.63 -1.94
N VAL A 39 2.23 11.90 -2.36
CA VAL A 39 2.80 12.29 -3.65
C VAL A 39 4.25 11.80 -3.76
N ASN A 40 5.08 12.04 -2.74
CA ASN A 40 6.46 11.59 -2.75
C ASN A 40 6.58 10.05 -2.79
N ASP A 41 5.85 9.35 -1.93
CA ASP A 41 5.85 7.89 -1.88
C ASP A 41 5.43 7.30 -3.24
N GLY A 42 4.38 7.86 -3.85
CA GLY A 42 3.91 7.45 -5.17
C GLY A 42 4.89 7.77 -6.29
N ARG A 43 5.55 8.94 -6.26
CA ARG A 43 6.59 9.31 -7.22
C ARG A 43 7.79 8.38 -7.16
N GLN A 44 8.26 8.07 -5.95
CA GLN A 44 9.36 7.11 -5.74
C GLN A 44 8.99 5.74 -6.30
N LEU A 45 7.78 5.25 -5.98
CA LEU A 45 7.30 3.95 -6.44
C LEU A 45 7.09 3.91 -7.97
N TYR A 46 6.53 4.97 -8.56
CA TYR A 46 6.38 5.11 -10.00
C TYR A 46 7.72 5.07 -10.73
N ASN A 47 8.72 5.79 -10.23
CA ASN A 47 10.06 5.78 -10.80
C ASN A 47 10.74 4.40 -10.64
N ALA A 48 10.57 3.74 -9.50
CA ALA A 48 11.12 2.41 -9.26
C ALA A 48 10.47 1.34 -10.15
N MET A 49 9.16 1.39 -10.40
CA MET A 49 8.47 0.51 -11.36
C MET A 49 9.01 0.64 -12.79
N ARG A 50 9.37 1.87 -13.21
CA ARG A 50 9.91 2.13 -14.56
C ARG A 50 11.41 1.83 -14.70
N SER A 51 12.11 1.69 -13.58
CA SER A 51 13.56 1.49 -13.55
C SER A 51 13.94 0.01 -13.48
N LYS A 52 15.11 -0.36 -14.01
CA LYS A 52 15.71 -1.69 -13.77
C LYS A 52 15.88 -1.94 -12.28
N ASP A 53 15.87 -3.20 -11.87
CA ASP A 53 16.07 -3.61 -10.47
C ASP A 53 17.31 -2.96 -9.81
N SER A 54 18.43 -2.95 -10.51
CA SER A 54 19.70 -2.35 -10.04
C SER A 54 19.64 -0.85 -9.80
N ILE A 55 18.68 -0.15 -10.41
CA ILE A 55 18.41 1.28 -10.22
C ILE A 55 17.29 1.45 -9.18
N ALA A 56 16.22 0.67 -9.29
CA ALA A 56 15.05 0.72 -8.42
C ALA A 56 15.43 0.61 -6.93
N ARG A 57 16.41 -0.23 -6.60
CA ARG A 57 16.93 -0.38 -5.23
C ARG A 57 17.41 0.94 -4.61
N TRP A 58 17.89 1.88 -5.40
CA TRP A 58 18.42 3.15 -4.89
C TRP A 58 17.34 4.10 -4.37
N PHE A 59 16.11 3.98 -4.85
CA PHE A 59 14.97 4.69 -4.28
C PHE A 59 14.67 4.22 -2.85
N TYR A 60 15.11 3.00 -2.50
CA TYR A 60 14.89 2.37 -1.21
C TYR A 60 16.20 2.03 -0.48
N LYS A 61 17.29 2.72 -0.77
CA LYS A 61 18.63 2.43 -0.21
C LYS A 61 18.69 2.43 1.32
N ASP A 62 17.78 3.18 1.96
CA ASP A 62 17.70 3.30 3.41
C ASP A 62 16.82 2.18 4.03
N TYR A 63 16.25 1.31 3.20
CA TYR A 63 15.52 0.11 3.60
C TYR A 63 16.43 -1.12 3.46
N PRO A 64 16.81 -1.78 4.57
CA PRO A 64 17.73 -2.91 4.54
C PRO A 64 17.26 -4.08 3.65
N ASP A 65 15.94 -4.25 3.53
CA ASP A 65 15.33 -5.31 2.72
C ASP A 65 15.53 -5.09 1.21
N PHE A 66 15.98 -3.90 0.78
CA PHE A 66 16.20 -3.53 -0.63
C PHE A 66 17.65 -3.19 -0.96
N ALA A 67 18.61 -3.53 -0.08
CA ALA A 67 20.00 -3.12 -0.25
C ALA A 67 20.62 -3.60 -1.58
N ASP A 68 20.33 -4.84 -1.98
CA ASP A 68 20.94 -5.48 -3.16
C ASP A 68 19.98 -5.56 -4.36
N THR A 69 18.68 -5.72 -4.12
CA THR A 69 17.65 -5.91 -5.15
C THR A 69 16.29 -5.44 -4.63
N VAL A 70 15.38 -5.06 -5.54
CA VAL A 70 13.96 -4.87 -5.20
C VAL A 70 13.11 -6.11 -5.44
N GLN A 71 13.68 -7.18 -5.99
CA GLN A 71 12.95 -8.43 -6.22
C GLN A 71 12.49 -9.05 -4.91
N SER A 72 11.24 -9.51 -4.88
CA SER A 72 10.75 -10.28 -3.74
C SER A 72 11.44 -11.65 -3.68
N PRO A 73 11.81 -12.14 -2.49
CA PRO A 73 12.25 -13.52 -2.32
C PRO A 73 11.07 -14.52 -2.37
N PHE A 74 9.82 -14.05 -2.40
CA PHE A 74 8.63 -14.87 -2.44
C PHE A 74 8.10 -14.95 -3.88
N ASP A 75 8.00 -16.16 -4.42
CA ASP A 75 7.57 -16.42 -5.79
C ASP A 75 6.74 -17.72 -5.88
N GLY A 76 6.03 -17.90 -6.99
CA GLY A 76 5.13 -19.02 -7.21
C GLY A 76 3.78 -18.87 -6.51
N ASP A 77 3.15 -19.99 -6.19
CA ASP A 77 1.81 -20.03 -5.60
C ASP A 77 1.79 -19.82 -4.07
N LEU A 78 2.97 -19.72 -3.43
CA LEU A 78 3.18 -19.48 -2.00
C LEU A 78 2.51 -20.48 -1.04
N ARG A 79 2.08 -21.68 -1.48
CA ARG A 79 1.42 -22.64 -0.58
C ARG A 79 2.32 -23.05 0.59
N GLU A 80 3.57 -23.39 0.29
CA GLU A 80 4.54 -23.80 1.32
C GLU A 80 5.00 -22.62 2.15
N GLU A 81 5.20 -21.45 1.54
CA GLU A 81 5.61 -20.24 2.21
C GLU A 81 4.55 -19.75 3.20
N LEU A 82 3.27 -19.68 2.80
CA LEU A 82 2.16 -19.30 3.68
C LEU A 82 2.02 -20.29 4.84
N ARG A 83 2.04 -21.60 4.55
CA ARG A 83 2.03 -22.64 5.59
C ARG A 83 3.15 -22.42 6.60
N LYS A 84 4.38 -22.24 6.11
CA LYS A 84 5.58 -22.03 6.92
C LYS A 84 5.45 -20.78 7.80
N TRP A 85 4.93 -19.68 7.25
CA TRP A 85 4.77 -18.41 7.94
C TRP A 85 3.47 -18.30 8.77
N GLY A 86 2.88 -19.42 9.18
CA GLY A 86 1.75 -19.42 10.13
C GLY A 86 0.42 -18.94 9.55
N TYR A 87 0.31 -18.82 8.23
CA TYR A 87 -0.93 -18.43 7.56
C TYR A 87 -1.88 -19.62 7.38
N ASN A 88 -3.17 -19.33 7.44
CA ASN A 88 -4.26 -20.18 7.00
C ASN A 88 -4.84 -19.60 5.70
N ASP A 89 -4.80 -20.39 4.63
CA ASP A 89 -5.24 -20.03 3.29
C ASP A 89 -6.08 -21.14 2.64
N ASN A 90 -6.79 -21.91 3.47
CA ASN A 90 -7.55 -23.07 3.01
C ASN A 90 -8.82 -22.68 2.22
N ASP A 91 -9.36 -23.64 1.47
CA ASP A 91 -10.54 -23.40 0.61
C ASP A 91 -11.80 -23.02 1.40
N ALA A 92 -11.96 -23.52 2.63
CA ALA A 92 -13.10 -23.16 3.47
C ALA A 92 -13.08 -21.67 3.85
N LEU A 93 -11.88 -21.09 4.02
CA LEU A 93 -11.71 -19.67 4.28
C LEU A 93 -12.05 -18.83 3.04
N SER A 94 -11.62 -19.27 1.85
CA SER A 94 -11.93 -18.59 0.59
C SER A 94 -13.42 -18.66 0.22
N LYS A 95 -14.12 -19.72 0.62
CA LYS A 95 -15.59 -19.82 0.47
C LYS A 95 -16.35 -18.71 1.19
N LEU A 96 -15.79 -18.10 2.24
CA LEU A 96 -16.45 -17.01 2.97
C LEU A 96 -16.65 -15.74 2.13
N ILE A 97 -15.84 -15.55 1.10
CA ILE A 97 -15.86 -14.38 0.21
C ILE A 97 -16.32 -14.73 -1.21
N GLU A 98 -16.78 -15.95 -1.44
CA GLU A 98 -17.13 -16.44 -2.78
C GLU A 98 -18.28 -15.64 -3.41
N LYS A 99 -19.17 -15.10 -2.58
CA LYS A 99 -20.23 -14.20 -3.06
C LYS A 99 -19.65 -12.92 -3.68
N ASP A 100 -18.62 -12.33 -3.05
CA ASP A 100 -18.04 -11.06 -3.48
C ASP A 100 -17.29 -11.19 -4.82
N CYS A 101 -17.07 -12.44 -5.29
CA CYS A 101 -16.47 -12.73 -6.59
C CYS A 101 -17.37 -12.35 -7.79
N ASP A 102 -18.66 -12.11 -7.57
CA ASP A 102 -19.55 -11.56 -8.60
C ASP A 102 -19.64 -10.02 -8.51
N PHE A 103 -18.95 -9.35 -9.44
CA PHE A 103 -18.83 -7.89 -9.46
C PHE A 103 -20.07 -7.15 -9.97
N ASP A 104 -21.05 -7.85 -10.54
CA ASP A 104 -22.33 -7.25 -10.88
C ASP A 104 -23.29 -7.40 -9.70
N ALA A 105 -23.44 -8.62 -9.17
CA ALA A 105 -24.40 -8.94 -8.14
C ALA A 105 -24.10 -8.29 -6.77
N TYR A 106 -22.82 -8.11 -6.41
CA TYR A 106 -22.42 -7.62 -5.07
C TYR A 106 -21.67 -6.28 -5.08
N HIS A 107 -21.11 -5.89 -6.24
CA HIS A 107 -20.39 -4.62 -6.36
C HIS A 107 -21.11 -3.60 -7.25
N HIS A 108 -22.04 -4.05 -8.11
CA HIS A 108 -22.80 -3.20 -9.04
C HIS A 108 -21.88 -2.34 -9.94
N ILE A 109 -20.77 -2.93 -10.40
CA ILE A 109 -19.79 -2.26 -11.29
C ILE A 109 -19.68 -2.92 -12.65
N LYS A 110 -20.75 -3.56 -13.14
CA LYS A 110 -20.81 -4.13 -14.49
C LYS A 110 -20.38 -3.16 -15.60
N PRO A 111 -20.78 -1.87 -15.60
CA PRO A 111 -20.31 -0.93 -16.63
C PRO A 111 -18.78 -0.81 -16.70
N ALA A 112 -18.09 -0.95 -15.55
CA ALA A 112 -16.63 -0.97 -15.50
C ALA A 112 -16.08 -2.23 -16.15
N PHE A 113 -16.61 -3.40 -15.78
CA PHE A 113 -16.17 -4.67 -16.34
C PHE A 113 -16.40 -4.76 -17.85
N ASP A 114 -17.54 -4.26 -18.34
CA ASP A 114 -17.87 -4.20 -19.76
C ASP A 114 -16.83 -3.37 -20.56
N GLU A 115 -16.46 -2.18 -20.08
CA GLU A 115 -15.44 -1.34 -20.73
C GLU A 115 -14.03 -1.95 -20.63
N LEU A 116 -13.69 -2.57 -19.50
CA LEU A 116 -12.38 -3.17 -19.27
C LEU A 116 -12.21 -4.52 -20.01
N GLY A 117 -13.29 -5.08 -20.58
CA GLY A 117 -13.30 -6.37 -21.25
C GLY A 117 -13.16 -7.56 -20.29
N LEU A 118 -13.74 -7.44 -19.10
CA LEU A 118 -13.70 -8.46 -18.05
C LEU A 118 -15.11 -9.03 -17.80
N ASP A 119 -15.19 -10.30 -17.41
CA ASP A 119 -16.45 -10.94 -16.98
C ASP A 119 -16.65 -10.73 -15.47
N THR A 120 -17.84 -10.31 -15.07
CA THR A 120 -18.20 -10.02 -13.68
C THR A 120 -18.43 -11.27 -12.84
N ARG A 121 -18.75 -12.41 -13.45
CA ARG A 121 -19.24 -13.60 -12.74
C ARG A 121 -18.16 -14.33 -11.95
N ALA A 122 -18.56 -14.92 -10.83
CA ALA A 122 -17.71 -15.80 -10.02
C ALA A 122 -17.41 -17.13 -10.73
N MET A 123 -16.28 -17.77 -10.39
CA MET A 123 -15.90 -19.08 -10.93
C MET A 123 -16.94 -20.18 -10.70
N LYS A 124 -17.57 -20.20 -9.52
CA LYS A 124 -18.65 -21.15 -9.20
C LYS A 124 -19.87 -21.02 -10.13
N ASP A 125 -20.07 -19.85 -10.73
CA ASP A 125 -21.18 -19.51 -11.63
C ASP A 125 -20.74 -19.50 -13.11
N GLY A 126 -19.59 -20.13 -13.40
CA GLY A 126 -19.04 -20.26 -14.75
C GLY A 126 -18.32 -19.01 -15.26
N GLY A 127 -18.03 -18.04 -14.39
CA GLY A 127 -17.17 -16.90 -14.68
C GLY A 127 -15.68 -17.16 -14.40
N PRO A 128 -14.81 -16.14 -14.55
CA PRO A 128 -13.38 -16.29 -14.34
C PRO A 128 -12.90 -15.81 -12.95
N ASN A 129 -13.74 -15.15 -12.16
CA ASN A 129 -13.31 -14.51 -10.90
C ASN A 129 -13.13 -15.54 -9.77
N VAL A 130 -11.94 -15.57 -9.17
CA VAL A 130 -11.59 -16.48 -8.06
C VAL A 130 -11.27 -15.68 -6.80
N GLY A 131 -11.98 -15.97 -5.71
CA GLY A 131 -11.75 -15.37 -4.40
C GLY A 131 -10.68 -16.12 -3.62
N PHE A 132 -9.79 -15.37 -2.98
CA PHE A 132 -8.79 -15.89 -2.05
C PHE A 132 -8.84 -15.12 -0.73
N ARG A 133 -8.92 -15.86 0.38
CA ARG A 133 -8.75 -15.31 1.72
C ARG A 133 -7.57 -15.97 2.42
N VAL A 134 -6.74 -15.14 3.04
CA VAL A 134 -5.53 -15.54 3.75
C VAL A 134 -5.51 -14.85 5.11
N ASP A 135 -5.50 -15.62 6.18
CA ASP A 135 -5.47 -15.14 7.55
C ASP A 135 -4.16 -15.55 8.24
N HIS A 136 -3.50 -14.60 8.92
CA HIS A 136 -2.28 -14.85 9.69
C HIS A 136 -2.62 -15.30 11.12
N GLN A 137 -3.35 -16.39 11.18
CA GLN A 137 -3.80 -17.14 12.36
C GLN A 137 -4.32 -18.51 11.89
N ASP A 138 -4.46 -19.45 12.83
CA ASP A 138 -5.04 -20.78 12.63
C ASP A 138 -4.32 -21.65 11.59
N GLY A 139 -3.14 -21.20 11.14
CA GLY A 139 -2.35 -21.86 10.11
C GLY A 139 -1.77 -23.20 10.57
N PRO A 140 -1.35 -24.06 9.63
CA PRO A 140 -0.84 -25.39 9.99
C PRO A 140 0.44 -25.36 10.83
N ALA A 141 1.26 -24.31 10.71
CA ALA A 141 2.49 -24.15 11.52
C ALA A 141 2.24 -23.62 12.94
N ILE A 142 1.01 -23.21 13.28
CA ILE A 142 0.69 -22.75 14.63
C ILE A 142 0.86 -23.91 15.62
N LYS A 143 1.66 -23.66 16.67
CA LYS A 143 1.88 -24.58 17.79
C LYS A 143 0.56 -24.90 18.46
N ARG A 144 0.23 -26.19 18.54
CA ARG A 144 -1.01 -26.65 19.17
C ARG A 144 -0.77 -26.92 20.65
N LYS A 145 -1.85 -26.88 21.43
CA LYS A 145 -1.86 -27.30 22.82
C LYS A 145 -1.59 -28.82 22.91
N GLY A 146 -1.31 -29.31 24.12
CA GLY A 146 -1.05 -30.74 24.36
C GLY A 146 -2.19 -31.68 23.93
N ASP A 147 -3.42 -31.17 23.83
CA ASP A 147 -4.60 -31.89 23.34
C ASP A 147 -4.82 -31.80 21.82
N GLY A 148 -3.89 -31.17 21.09
CA GLY A 148 -3.97 -30.96 19.64
C GLY A 148 -4.87 -29.81 19.20
N THR A 149 -5.49 -29.07 20.12
CA THR A 149 -6.35 -27.91 19.79
C THR A 149 -5.54 -26.63 19.56
N LEU A 150 -6.15 -25.65 18.88
CA LEU A 150 -5.54 -24.33 18.71
C LEU A 150 -5.50 -23.57 20.05
N PRO A 151 -4.42 -22.81 20.30
CA PRO A 151 -4.46 -21.71 21.25
C PRO A 151 -5.51 -20.67 20.85
N SER A 152 -5.94 -19.85 21.82
CA SER A 152 -6.69 -18.63 21.51
C SER A 152 -5.88 -17.75 20.56
N ASP A 153 -6.52 -16.97 19.69
CA ASP A 153 -5.89 -16.10 18.69
C ASP A 153 -4.72 -15.28 19.27
N ALA A 154 -4.93 -14.70 20.45
CA ALA A 154 -3.90 -13.93 21.18
C ALA A 154 -2.61 -14.72 21.50
N ASN A 155 -2.66 -16.05 21.55
CA ASN A 155 -1.57 -16.92 22.01
C ASN A 155 -1.14 -17.93 20.94
N GLN A 156 -1.31 -17.60 19.67
CA GLN A 156 -0.83 -18.43 18.58
C GLN A 156 0.60 -18.07 18.19
N TYR A 157 1.48 -19.07 18.21
CA TYR A 157 2.91 -18.94 17.93
C TYR A 157 3.36 -20.02 16.95
N TYR A 158 4.42 -19.76 16.18
CA TYR A 158 5.01 -20.70 15.22
C TYR A 158 6.51 -20.43 15.05
N ASP A 159 7.28 -21.44 14.62
CA ASP A 159 8.74 -21.33 14.48
C ASP A 159 9.17 -21.23 13.02
N VAL A 160 9.96 -20.21 12.68
CA VAL A 160 10.57 -20.03 11.36
C VAL A 160 11.99 -19.48 11.50
N CYS A 161 12.94 -20.03 10.75
CA CYS A 161 14.33 -19.55 10.73
C CYS A 161 14.99 -19.51 12.13
N GLY A 162 14.69 -20.48 12.99
CA GLY A 162 15.25 -20.57 14.34
C GLY A 162 14.72 -19.52 15.32
N LYS A 163 13.63 -18.82 14.97
CA LYS A 163 12.95 -17.84 15.80
C LYS A 163 11.47 -18.20 15.92
N GLU A 164 10.93 -18.00 17.13
CA GLU A 164 9.49 -18.04 17.36
C GLU A 164 8.85 -16.71 16.97
N TYR A 165 7.76 -16.78 16.21
CA TYR A 165 6.92 -15.66 15.80
C TYR A 165 5.54 -15.80 16.43
N ARG A 166 4.90 -14.67 16.72
CA ARG A 166 3.51 -14.60 17.15
C ARG A 166 2.63 -14.31 15.94
N ALA A 167 1.50 -15.00 15.83
CA ALA A 167 0.47 -14.71 14.83
C ALA A 167 -0.01 -13.26 14.99
N THR A 168 -0.29 -12.60 13.86
CA THR A 168 -0.66 -11.17 13.87
C THR A 168 -2.14 -10.93 13.68
N THR A 169 -2.96 -11.95 13.36
CA THR A 169 -4.38 -11.80 12.97
C THR A 169 -4.58 -10.87 11.75
N GLY A 170 -3.55 -10.76 10.91
CA GLY A 170 -3.62 -10.05 9.63
C GLY A 170 -4.52 -10.79 8.65
N THR A 171 -5.33 -10.07 7.88
CA THR A 171 -6.27 -10.66 6.91
C THR A 171 -6.03 -10.06 5.55
N PHE A 172 -6.07 -10.89 4.51
CA PHE A 172 -6.00 -10.47 3.13
C PHE A 172 -7.08 -11.16 2.32
N GLU A 173 -7.91 -10.38 1.64
CA GLU A 173 -8.93 -10.86 0.72
C GLU A 173 -8.68 -10.28 -0.67
N PHE A 174 -8.60 -11.16 -1.67
CA PHE A 174 -8.38 -10.84 -3.06
C PHE A 174 -9.43 -11.51 -3.94
N ILE A 175 -9.77 -10.87 -5.05
CA ILE A 175 -10.44 -11.53 -6.18
C ILE A 175 -9.53 -11.40 -7.39
N VAL A 176 -9.22 -12.53 -8.01
CA VAL A 176 -8.34 -12.59 -9.18
C VAL A 176 -9.15 -12.99 -10.40
N ASN A 177 -9.01 -12.23 -11.47
CA ASN A 177 -9.50 -12.59 -12.79
C ASN A 177 -8.29 -12.89 -13.69
N PRO A 178 -8.14 -14.13 -14.20
CA PRO A 178 -7.03 -14.52 -15.06
C PRO A 178 -6.97 -13.75 -16.40
N GLY A 179 -8.01 -12.98 -16.74
CA GLY A 179 -8.01 -12.01 -17.85
C GLY A 179 -7.11 -10.78 -17.64
N GLY A 180 -6.48 -10.65 -16.46
CA GLY A 180 -5.48 -9.64 -16.16
C GLY A 180 -5.82 -8.71 -15.00
N MET A 181 -6.67 -9.11 -14.06
CA MET A 181 -7.08 -8.25 -12.94
C MET A 181 -6.83 -8.91 -11.59
N ILE A 182 -6.35 -8.11 -10.63
CA ILE A 182 -6.33 -8.44 -9.21
C ILE A 182 -7.06 -7.34 -8.46
N ALA A 183 -8.11 -7.69 -7.72
CA ALA A 183 -8.87 -6.78 -6.88
C ALA A 183 -8.55 -7.02 -5.40
N LEU A 184 -8.18 -5.95 -4.70
CA LEU A 184 -8.00 -5.89 -3.26
C LEU A 184 -9.34 -5.58 -2.58
N MET A 185 -9.79 -6.48 -1.71
CA MET A 185 -11.08 -6.38 -1.03
C MET A 185 -10.90 -5.84 0.39
N ASN A 186 -10.88 -6.75 1.37
CA ASN A 186 -10.64 -6.41 2.77
C ASN A 186 -9.22 -6.80 3.16
N VAL A 187 -8.46 -5.82 3.64
CA VAL A 187 -7.11 -6.07 4.15
C VAL A 187 -6.91 -5.41 5.49
N ARG A 188 -6.40 -6.20 6.43
CA ARG A 188 -5.78 -5.72 7.67
C ARG A 188 -4.32 -6.13 7.67
N ALA A 189 -3.44 -5.16 7.48
CA ALA A 189 -2.02 -5.40 7.39
C ALA A 189 -1.47 -6.02 8.70
N PRO A 190 -0.52 -6.98 8.64
CA PRO A 190 0.02 -7.65 9.81
C PRO A 190 0.52 -6.71 10.91
N SER A 191 1.17 -5.59 10.55
CA SER A 191 1.66 -4.60 11.52
C SER A 191 0.52 -3.90 12.27
N TYR A 192 -0.61 -3.66 11.61
CA TYR A 192 -1.78 -3.05 12.23
C TYR A 192 -2.50 -4.05 13.12
N SER A 193 -2.79 -5.25 12.61
CA SER A 193 -3.47 -6.29 13.38
C SER A 193 -2.66 -6.72 14.60
N ALA A 194 -1.35 -6.92 14.47
CA ALA A 194 -0.47 -7.17 15.63
C ALA A 194 -0.50 -6.01 16.64
N GLY A 195 -0.56 -4.77 16.17
CA GLY A 195 -0.68 -3.59 17.03
C GLY A 195 -1.89 -3.66 17.95
N VAL A 196 -3.04 -4.05 17.38
CA VAL A 196 -4.30 -4.21 18.10
C VAL A 196 -4.26 -5.44 19.00
N GLU A 197 -3.91 -6.60 18.44
CA GLU A 197 -3.94 -7.90 19.12
C GLU A 197 -2.93 -7.98 20.27
N TRP A 198 -1.76 -7.37 20.10
CA TRP A 198 -0.68 -7.45 21.08
C TRP A 198 -0.71 -6.30 22.09
N GLY A 199 -1.63 -5.34 21.92
CA GLY A 199 -1.75 -4.16 22.78
C GLY A 199 -0.57 -3.19 22.71
N ARG A 200 0.30 -3.34 21.70
CA ARG A 200 1.46 -2.46 21.47
C ARG A 200 1.91 -2.49 20.01
N LYS A 201 2.58 -1.42 19.57
CA LYS A 201 3.20 -1.38 18.23
C LYS A 201 4.26 -2.49 18.10
N PRO A 202 4.17 -3.37 17.08
CA PRO A 202 5.19 -4.35 16.81
C PRO A 202 6.42 -3.70 16.17
N THR A 203 7.60 -4.24 16.45
CA THR A 203 8.81 -3.94 15.68
C THR A 203 8.81 -4.77 14.39
N THR A 204 9.54 -4.32 13.36
CA THR A 204 9.62 -5.04 12.07
C THR A 204 10.15 -6.46 12.24
N ALA A 205 11.08 -6.67 13.17
CA ALA A 205 11.67 -7.98 13.43
C ALA A 205 10.69 -8.98 14.03
N GLU A 206 9.60 -8.52 14.65
CA GLU A 206 8.57 -9.38 15.24
C GLU A 206 7.50 -9.82 14.24
N LEU A 207 7.45 -9.18 13.07
CA LEU A 207 6.46 -9.48 12.03
C LEU A 207 6.95 -10.60 11.11
N PRO A 208 6.03 -11.36 10.48
CA PRO A 208 6.39 -12.35 9.46
C PRO A 208 7.20 -11.71 8.33
N HIS A 209 8.13 -12.45 7.72
CA HIS A 209 8.82 -11.94 6.54
C HIS A 209 7.86 -11.85 5.34
N LEU A 210 7.02 -12.87 5.15
CA LEU A 210 5.93 -12.85 4.18
C LEU A 210 4.78 -12.03 4.77
N ARG A 211 4.80 -10.70 4.60
CA ARG A 211 3.79 -9.78 5.17
C ARG A 211 3.28 -8.74 4.19
N ALA A 212 3.94 -8.60 3.05
CA ALA A 212 3.59 -7.58 2.06
C ALA A 212 2.35 -8.01 1.29
N ILE A 213 1.43 -7.07 1.10
CA ILE A 213 0.20 -7.29 0.31
C ILE A 213 0.57 -7.70 -1.12
N SER A 214 1.62 -7.11 -1.70
CA SER A 214 2.14 -7.42 -3.03
C SER A 214 2.56 -8.88 -3.17
N ASP A 215 3.31 -9.42 -2.22
CA ASP A 215 3.76 -10.82 -2.25
C ASP A 215 2.57 -11.79 -2.14
N ILE A 216 1.62 -11.52 -1.23
CA ILE A 216 0.45 -12.40 -1.09
C ILE A 216 -0.42 -12.31 -2.35
N ALA A 217 -0.62 -11.11 -2.90
CA ALA A 217 -1.32 -10.93 -4.18
C ALA A 217 -0.63 -11.69 -5.32
N TRP A 218 0.71 -11.73 -5.34
CA TRP A 218 1.50 -12.50 -6.30
C TRP A 218 1.23 -14.01 -6.17
N GLY A 219 1.20 -14.54 -4.95
CA GLY A 219 0.82 -15.92 -4.70
C GLY A 219 -0.58 -16.24 -5.26
N MET A 220 -1.55 -15.37 -4.99
CA MET A 220 -2.92 -15.55 -5.46
C MET A 220 -3.05 -15.43 -6.98
N TRP A 221 -2.30 -14.51 -7.60
CA TRP A 221 -2.19 -14.40 -9.05
C TRP A 221 -1.71 -15.71 -9.68
N ASN A 222 -0.65 -16.31 -9.15
CA ASN A 222 -0.15 -17.59 -9.66
C ASN A 222 -1.15 -18.74 -9.46
N ARG A 223 -1.91 -18.76 -8.36
CA ARG A 223 -2.93 -19.78 -8.07
C ARG A 223 -4.12 -19.73 -9.02
N ALA A 224 -4.51 -18.53 -9.47
CA ALA A 224 -5.62 -18.37 -10.41
C ALA A 224 -5.32 -18.95 -11.81
N GLY A 225 -4.07 -19.38 -12.07
CA GLY A 225 -3.67 -20.00 -13.33
C GLY A 225 -3.79 -19.08 -14.55
N PRO A 226 -3.28 -17.83 -14.52
CA PRO A 226 -3.42 -16.90 -15.62
C PRO A 226 -2.72 -17.42 -16.86
N SER A 227 -3.44 -17.45 -17.99
CA SER A 227 -2.96 -18.04 -19.24
C SER A 227 -1.84 -17.23 -19.91
N ASN A 228 -1.74 -15.92 -19.65
CA ASN A 228 -0.80 -15.03 -20.33
C ASN A 228 0.10 -14.17 -19.42
N LYS A 229 0.10 -14.40 -18.09
CA LYS A 229 0.85 -13.60 -17.08
C LYS A 229 0.66 -12.08 -17.16
N ASP A 230 -0.27 -11.59 -17.98
CA ASP A 230 -0.39 -10.18 -18.32
C ASP A 230 -1.38 -9.52 -17.35
N VAL A 231 -0.82 -8.86 -16.33
CA VAL A 231 -1.61 -8.07 -15.38
C VAL A 231 -1.88 -6.71 -15.99
N LYS A 232 -3.15 -6.39 -16.18
CA LYS A 232 -3.67 -5.17 -16.81
C LYS A 232 -4.24 -4.19 -15.79
N TYR A 233 -4.90 -4.72 -14.76
CA TYR A 233 -5.64 -3.93 -13.78
C TYR A 233 -5.36 -4.37 -12.36
N LEU A 234 -5.09 -3.41 -11.49
CA LEU A 234 -4.95 -3.61 -10.05
C LEU A 234 -6.03 -2.75 -9.39
N ILE A 235 -7.03 -3.38 -8.80
CA ILE A 235 -8.22 -2.71 -8.28
C ILE A 235 -8.18 -2.68 -6.77
N VAL A 236 -8.62 -1.58 -6.16
CA VAL A 236 -8.92 -1.48 -4.74
C VAL A 236 -10.39 -1.18 -4.61
N THR A 237 -11.12 -2.02 -3.87
CA THR A 237 -12.56 -1.90 -3.73
C THR A 237 -12.95 -1.13 -2.47
N GLN A 238 -14.11 -0.45 -2.54
CA GLN A 238 -14.85 0.13 -1.41
C GLN A 238 -13.97 0.73 -0.28
N ILE A 239 -13.22 1.78 -0.60
CA ILE A 239 -12.14 2.29 0.26
C ILE A 239 -12.67 2.91 1.55
N LEU A 240 -12.47 2.20 2.66
CA LEU A 240 -12.77 2.67 4.02
C LEU A 240 -11.66 3.51 4.65
N ASN A 241 -10.41 3.33 4.20
CA ASN A 241 -9.24 3.95 4.83
C ASN A 241 -9.34 5.50 4.83
N PRO A 242 -9.40 6.15 6.00
CA PRO A 242 -9.70 7.59 6.08
C PRO A 242 -8.62 8.45 5.42
N THR A 243 -7.35 8.06 5.54
CA THR A 243 -6.24 8.78 4.88
C THR A 243 -6.38 8.72 3.36
N THR A 244 -6.71 7.56 2.79
CA THR A 244 -6.91 7.45 1.35
C THR A 244 -8.11 8.26 0.88
N ARG A 245 -9.21 8.27 1.65
CA ARG A 245 -10.39 9.09 1.35
C ARG A 245 -10.08 10.59 1.36
N GLU A 246 -9.29 11.06 2.32
CA GLU A 246 -8.79 12.45 2.34
C GLU A 246 -7.94 12.78 1.10
N LEU A 247 -7.08 11.85 0.67
CA LEU A 247 -6.27 12.03 -0.53
C LEU A 247 -7.14 12.06 -1.79
N ILE A 248 -8.14 11.18 -1.92
CA ILE A 248 -9.09 11.20 -3.04
C ILE A 248 -9.81 12.56 -3.08
N ALA A 249 -10.31 13.02 -1.93
CA ALA A 249 -10.96 14.32 -1.82
C ALA A 249 -10.08 15.48 -2.29
N ARG A 250 -8.78 15.43 -1.97
CA ARG A 250 -7.83 16.44 -2.42
C ARG A 250 -7.53 16.33 -3.91
N ALA A 251 -7.38 15.13 -4.47
CA ALA A 251 -7.17 14.92 -5.90
C ALA A 251 -8.31 15.50 -6.76
N TYR A 252 -9.56 15.32 -6.34
CA TYR A 252 -10.70 15.92 -7.04
C TYR A 252 -10.70 17.46 -7.01
N LYS A 253 -10.08 18.07 -5.99
CA LYS A 253 -9.90 19.53 -5.91
C LYS A 253 -8.77 20.07 -6.77
N THR A 254 -7.88 19.22 -7.28
CA THR A 254 -6.83 19.63 -8.22
C THR A 254 -7.29 19.66 -9.67
N LEU A 255 -8.53 19.24 -9.95
CA LEU A 255 -9.14 19.33 -11.28
C LEU A 255 -9.50 20.78 -11.61
N ASP A 256 -9.60 21.08 -12.90
CA ASP A 256 -10.03 22.39 -13.41
C ASP A 256 -11.28 22.23 -14.31
N PRO A 257 -12.48 22.67 -13.85
CA PRO A 257 -12.76 23.18 -12.51
C PRO A 257 -12.71 22.07 -11.45
N PRO A 258 -12.53 22.42 -10.15
CA PRO A 258 -12.61 21.46 -9.05
C PRO A 258 -13.94 20.69 -9.04
N GLN A 259 -13.90 19.38 -8.74
CA GLN A 259 -15.10 18.53 -8.81
C GLN A 259 -15.41 17.83 -7.48
N GLY A 260 -16.63 17.30 -7.37
CA GLY A 260 -17.05 16.38 -6.30
C GLY A 260 -16.59 14.94 -6.55
N GLN A 261 -16.51 14.14 -5.47
CA GLN A 261 -16.07 12.73 -5.48
C GLN A 261 -17.19 11.73 -5.76
N ASP A 262 -18.37 12.19 -6.14
CA ASP A 262 -19.59 11.43 -6.38
C ASP A 262 -19.68 10.86 -7.80
N LYS A 263 -18.54 10.76 -8.50
CA LYS A 263 -18.49 10.27 -9.88
C LYS A 263 -18.66 8.76 -9.92
N VAL A 264 -19.80 8.32 -10.46
CA VAL A 264 -20.00 6.94 -10.91
C VAL A 264 -19.14 6.65 -12.13
N TRP A 265 -19.02 5.38 -12.53
CA TRP A 265 -18.27 4.99 -13.74
C TRP A 265 -18.64 5.88 -14.96
N PRO A 266 -17.68 6.40 -15.75
CA PRO A 266 -16.25 6.09 -15.77
C PRO A 266 -15.40 6.82 -14.71
N GLY A 267 -16.00 7.63 -13.84
CA GLY A 267 -15.25 8.33 -12.78
C GLY A 267 -14.29 9.39 -13.33
N VAL A 268 -13.13 9.53 -12.68
CA VAL A 268 -12.06 10.45 -13.07
C VAL A 268 -10.73 9.73 -13.16
N GLU A 269 -9.99 10.01 -14.23
CA GLU A 269 -8.63 9.50 -14.41
C GLU A 269 -7.58 10.51 -13.94
N PHE A 270 -6.57 10.01 -13.24
CA PHE A 270 -5.37 10.76 -12.88
C PHE A 270 -4.14 10.04 -13.44
N SER A 271 -3.38 10.72 -14.28
CA SER A 271 -2.09 10.22 -14.79
C SER A 271 -1.09 10.10 -13.63
N MET A 272 -0.25 9.06 -13.65
CA MET A 272 0.85 8.87 -12.68
C MET A 272 1.97 9.93 -12.81
N GLU A 273 1.91 10.76 -13.84
CA GLU A 273 2.79 11.92 -14.01
C GLU A 273 2.30 13.17 -13.25
N THR A 274 1.08 13.13 -12.71
CA THR A 274 0.50 14.21 -11.90
C THR A 274 0.67 13.94 -10.41
N GLU A 275 0.64 15.00 -9.59
CA GLU A 275 0.61 14.82 -8.13
C GLU A 275 -0.60 14.02 -7.67
N ALA A 276 -1.77 14.21 -8.29
CA ALA A 276 -2.98 13.46 -7.92
C ALA A 276 -2.83 11.96 -8.16
N GLY A 277 -2.31 11.55 -9.33
CA GLY A 277 -2.02 10.14 -9.60
C GLY A 277 -0.97 9.57 -8.63
N GLN A 278 0.10 10.33 -8.37
CA GLN A 278 1.13 9.94 -7.40
C GLN A 278 0.57 9.81 -5.99
N ALA A 279 -0.28 10.72 -5.53
CA ALA A 279 -0.93 10.64 -4.23
C ALA A 279 -1.79 9.38 -4.09
N MET A 280 -2.48 8.96 -5.16
CA MET A 280 -3.26 7.72 -5.16
C MET A 280 -2.36 6.49 -5.10
N LEU A 281 -1.28 6.45 -5.88
CA LEU A 281 -0.32 5.35 -5.88
C LEU A 281 0.42 5.23 -4.54
N GLY A 282 0.83 6.36 -3.93
CA GLY A 282 1.50 6.40 -2.63
C GLY A 282 0.54 6.28 -1.43
N SER A 283 -0.77 6.18 -1.66
CA SER A 283 -1.74 6.04 -0.59
C SER A 283 -1.59 4.70 0.17
N PRO A 284 -2.06 4.61 1.43
CA PRO A 284 -1.99 3.38 2.21
C PRO A 284 -2.53 2.13 1.50
N VAL A 285 -3.58 2.29 0.68
CA VAL A 285 -4.23 1.19 -0.06
C VAL A 285 -3.78 1.10 -1.53
N GLY A 286 -3.06 2.10 -2.07
CA GLY A 286 -2.58 2.09 -3.46
C GLY A 286 -1.19 1.46 -3.62
N ARG A 287 -0.32 1.63 -2.62
CA ARG A 287 1.11 1.26 -2.73
C ARG A 287 1.38 -0.20 -3.07
N TRP A 288 0.50 -1.12 -2.65
CA TRP A 288 0.69 -2.55 -2.94
C TRP A 288 0.73 -2.82 -4.45
N ALA A 289 -0.04 -2.07 -5.24
CA ALA A 289 -0.12 -2.24 -6.68
C ALA A 289 1.23 -1.93 -7.34
N GLY A 290 1.89 -0.86 -6.89
CA GLY A 290 3.22 -0.54 -7.38
C GLY A 290 4.30 -1.49 -6.86
N TYR A 291 4.21 -1.92 -5.59
CA TYR A 291 5.13 -2.93 -5.05
C TYR A 291 5.01 -4.26 -5.80
N PHE A 292 3.79 -4.70 -6.13
CA PHE A 292 3.55 -5.90 -6.93
C PHE A 292 4.31 -5.86 -8.26
N LEU A 293 4.17 -4.78 -9.03
CA LEU A 293 4.88 -4.67 -10.30
C LEU A 293 6.40 -4.50 -10.13
N MET A 294 6.82 -3.77 -9.10
CA MET A 294 8.24 -3.50 -8.85
C MET A 294 9.00 -4.75 -8.37
N GLN A 295 8.40 -5.54 -7.48
CA GLN A 295 9.07 -6.66 -6.82
C GLN A 295 9.05 -7.95 -7.65
N HIS A 296 8.18 -8.04 -8.65
CA HIS A 296 8.03 -9.22 -9.52
C HIS A 296 8.37 -8.92 -10.99
N LYS A 297 9.19 -7.89 -11.25
CA LYS A 297 9.61 -7.48 -12.61
C LYS A 297 10.14 -8.64 -13.45
N THR A 298 10.96 -9.50 -12.85
CA THR A 298 11.55 -10.65 -13.55
C THR A 298 10.46 -11.58 -14.07
N GLN A 299 9.49 -11.89 -13.21
CA GLN A 299 8.38 -12.78 -13.54
C GLN A 299 7.35 -12.14 -14.47
N LEU A 300 7.22 -10.81 -14.43
CA LEU A 300 6.36 -10.00 -15.30
C LEU A 300 7.00 -9.66 -16.66
N GLY A 301 8.23 -10.12 -16.91
CA GLY A 301 8.91 -9.93 -18.19
C GLY A 301 9.45 -8.52 -18.43
N GLY A 302 9.66 -7.73 -17.38
CA GLY A 302 10.30 -6.41 -17.48
C GLY A 302 9.75 -5.35 -16.53
N ASN A 303 10.03 -4.09 -16.84
CA ASN A 303 9.64 -2.93 -16.04
C ASN A 303 8.18 -2.54 -16.31
N ARG A 304 7.24 -3.39 -15.90
CA ARG A 304 5.81 -3.04 -15.88
C ARG A 304 5.59 -1.89 -14.90
N PHE A 305 4.72 -0.96 -15.27
CA PHE A 305 4.40 0.20 -14.45
C PHE A 305 2.94 0.59 -14.60
N ILE A 306 2.42 1.33 -13.61
CA ILE A 306 1.07 1.89 -13.66
C ILE A 306 1.12 3.21 -14.43
N SER A 307 0.32 3.38 -15.47
CA SER A 307 0.28 4.63 -16.26
C SER A 307 -0.70 5.66 -15.67
N LYS A 308 -1.84 5.18 -15.17
CA LYS A 308 -2.90 6.01 -14.59
C LYS A 308 -3.70 5.25 -13.54
N VAL A 309 -4.46 5.99 -12.76
CA VAL A 309 -5.51 5.48 -11.88
C VAL A 309 -6.84 6.12 -12.25
N ARG A 310 -7.90 5.33 -12.26
CA ARG A 310 -9.28 5.80 -12.36
C ARG A 310 -9.95 5.66 -11.00
N VAL A 311 -10.56 6.74 -10.54
CA VAL A 311 -11.30 6.81 -9.28
C VAL A 311 -12.77 6.93 -9.58
N PHE A 312 -13.58 5.99 -9.09
CA PHE A 312 -15.02 5.95 -9.38
C PHE A 312 -15.80 5.36 -8.20
N LYS A 313 -17.12 5.50 -8.25
CA LYS A 313 -18.08 4.81 -7.37
C LYS A 313 -19.01 3.92 -8.19
N ASN A 314 -19.69 2.99 -7.53
CA ASN A 314 -20.86 2.35 -8.13
C ASN A 314 -22.08 3.30 -8.05
N GLU A 315 -23.19 2.93 -8.67
CA GLU A 315 -24.40 3.75 -8.75
C GLU A 315 -25.20 3.83 -7.44
N GLU A 316 -24.85 3.01 -6.44
CA GLU A 316 -25.58 2.97 -5.18
C GLU A 316 -25.29 4.18 -4.30
N SER A 317 -26.36 4.71 -3.70
CA SER A 317 -26.24 5.78 -2.72
C SER A 317 -25.39 5.32 -1.52
N GLY A 318 -24.45 6.15 -1.11
CA GLY A 318 -23.53 5.84 0.01
C GLY A 318 -22.31 5.00 -0.38
N SER A 319 -22.18 4.62 -1.66
CA SER A 319 -21.03 3.87 -2.16
C SER A 319 -19.69 4.53 -1.86
N LEU A 320 -18.71 3.70 -1.55
CA LEU A 320 -17.32 4.08 -1.34
C LEU A 320 -16.55 4.06 -2.66
N ALA A 321 -15.46 4.83 -2.71
CA ALA A 321 -14.65 4.92 -3.92
C ALA A 321 -13.89 3.62 -4.19
N TYR A 322 -13.70 3.34 -5.47
CA TYR A 322 -12.81 2.33 -6.02
C TYR A 322 -11.60 3.01 -6.67
N LEU A 323 -10.44 2.36 -6.64
CA LEU A 323 -9.29 2.71 -7.49
C LEU A 323 -9.09 1.60 -8.50
N CYS A 324 -9.02 1.94 -9.79
CA CYS A 324 -8.55 1.03 -10.84
C CYS A 324 -7.22 1.56 -11.37
N PHE A 325 -6.12 0.90 -11.02
CA PHE A 325 -4.80 1.20 -11.56
C PHE A 325 -4.60 0.44 -12.87
N TYR A 326 -4.21 1.18 -13.92
CA TYR A 326 -3.95 0.64 -15.25
C TYR A 326 -2.46 0.34 -15.41
N VAL A 327 -2.13 -0.92 -15.65
CA VAL A 327 -0.76 -1.33 -16.00
C VAL A 327 -0.54 -1.00 -17.47
N ASP A 328 0.56 -0.33 -17.78
CA ASP A 328 0.91 -0.04 -19.16
C ASP A 328 1.22 -1.34 -19.93
N PRO A 329 0.59 -1.59 -21.10
CA PRO A 329 0.84 -2.79 -21.87
C PRO A 329 2.28 -2.86 -22.40
N THR A 330 2.97 -1.71 -22.50
CA THR A 330 4.36 -1.62 -22.92
C THR A 330 5.26 -1.46 -21.70
N PRO A 331 6.17 -2.41 -21.42
CA PRO A 331 7.17 -2.21 -20.36
C PRO A 331 7.96 -0.92 -20.57
N ALA A 332 8.35 -0.27 -19.49
CA ALA A 332 9.23 0.90 -19.60
C ALA A 332 10.57 0.49 -20.26
N PRO A 333 11.10 1.30 -21.19
CA PRO A 333 12.38 1.02 -21.82
C PRO A 333 13.52 0.89 -20.81
N ASP A 334 14.45 0.01 -21.12
CA ASP A 334 15.70 -0.14 -20.39
C ASP A 334 16.51 1.17 -20.41
N GLY A 335 16.44 1.95 -19.33
CA GLY A 335 17.13 3.24 -19.22
C GLY A 335 16.20 4.45 -19.14
N ALA A 336 14.88 4.27 -19.03
CA ALA A 336 13.96 5.34 -18.64
C ALA A 336 14.25 5.80 -17.20
N MET A 337 15.28 6.62 -17.02
CA MET A 337 15.54 7.32 -15.77
C MET A 337 14.53 8.46 -15.63
N ALA A 338 13.58 8.31 -14.72
CA ALA A 338 12.85 9.45 -14.17
C ALA A 338 13.67 10.05 -13.01
N ALA A 339 13.67 11.38 -12.90
CA ALA A 339 14.54 12.17 -12.03
C ALA A 339 14.62 11.62 -10.59
N LEU A 340 15.84 11.61 -10.04
CA LEU A 340 16.08 11.31 -8.62
C LEU A 340 15.34 12.33 -7.73
N PRO A 341 14.78 11.91 -6.58
CA PRO A 341 14.09 12.83 -5.68
C PRO A 341 15.07 13.88 -5.10
N PRO A 342 14.62 15.12 -4.83
CA PRO A 342 15.43 16.16 -4.19
C PRO A 342 16.01 15.70 -2.84
N ARG A 343 17.25 16.12 -2.56
CA ARG A 343 18.04 15.69 -1.39
C ARG A 343 17.38 16.01 -0.03
N GLU A 344 16.61 17.09 0.04
CA GLU A 344 15.86 17.52 1.23
C GLU A 344 14.66 16.60 1.52
N LEU A 345 14.04 16.04 0.48
CA LEU A 345 12.90 15.13 0.58
C LEU A 345 13.35 13.72 1.01
N ALA A 346 14.53 13.28 0.56
CA ALA A 346 15.16 12.04 1.04
C ALA A 346 15.44 12.07 2.55
N ALA A 347 15.78 13.24 3.10
CA ALA A 347 16.02 13.41 4.54
C ALA A 347 14.72 13.38 5.37
N ALA A 348 13.62 13.94 4.86
CA ALA A 348 12.31 13.89 5.53
C ALA A 348 11.70 12.48 5.56
N VAL A 349 11.89 11.72 4.47
CA VAL A 349 11.50 10.29 4.37
C VAL A 349 12.27 9.44 5.39
N LYS A 350 13.56 9.72 5.59
CA LYS A 350 14.40 9.03 6.58
C LYS A 350 13.89 9.19 8.03
N ALA A 351 13.42 10.36 8.42
CA ALA A 351 12.94 10.62 9.79
C ALA A 351 11.64 9.84 10.13
N ASP A 352 10.72 9.68 9.18
CA ASP A 352 9.50 8.86 9.36
C ASP A 352 9.77 7.35 9.18
N ILE A 353 10.80 6.98 8.41
CA ILE A 353 11.31 5.61 8.35
C ILE A 353 11.92 5.21 9.69
N GLU A 354 12.67 6.08 10.37
CA GLU A 354 13.19 5.81 11.72
C GLU A 354 12.03 5.64 12.73
N ALA A 355 10.87 6.27 12.52
CA ALA A 355 9.65 5.99 13.28
C ALA A 355 8.99 4.63 12.95
N PHE A 356 9.45 3.92 11.91
CA PHE A 356 8.96 2.62 11.43
C PHE A 356 10.05 1.53 11.30
N SER A 357 11.32 1.83 11.54
CA SER A 357 12.46 0.95 11.33
C SER A 357 13.50 1.18 12.41
N ASP A 358 13.52 0.28 13.39
CA ASP A 358 14.77 -0.09 14.07
C ASP A 358 15.44 -1.14 13.19
N SER A 359 16.40 -0.71 12.37
CA SER A 359 16.96 -1.52 11.30
C SER A 359 17.97 -2.57 11.81
N ALA A 360 17.78 -3.81 11.37
CA ALA A 360 18.74 -4.91 11.52
C ALA A 360 19.72 -4.92 10.33
N ARG A 361 21.01 -5.24 10.57
CA ARG A 361 22.00 -5.45 9.50
C ARG A 361 22.16 -6.93 9.19
N LEU A 362 22.39 -7.25 7.92
CA LEU A 362 22.60 -8.60 7.42
C LEU A 362 23.99 -9.10 7.87
N ALA A 363 24.04 -10.18 8.64
CA ALA A 363 25.29 -10.69 9.22
C ALA A 363 25.89 -11.82 8.41
N ARG A 364 25.08 -12.81 7.97
CA ARG A 364 25.51 -13.89 7.05
C ARG A 364 24.33 -14.46 6.24
N MET A 365 24.64 -14.86 5.00
CA MET A 365 23.82 -15.78 4.21
C MET A 365 24.23 -17.23 4.51
N GLY A 366 23.26 -18.10 4.80
CA GLY A 366 23.47 -19.54 4.87
C GLY A 366 23.68 -20.15 3.48
N GLY A 367 24.50 -21.20 3.38
CA GLY A 367 25.06 -21.78 2.14
C GLY A 367 24.08 -22.35 1.09
N GLY A 368 22.78 -22.05 1.18
CA GLY A 368 21.78 -22.36 0.16
C GLY A 368 20.93 -21.16 -0.28
N GLY A 369 21.31 -19.91 0.07
CA GLY A 369 20.59 -18.70 -0.32
C GLY A 369 19.20 -18.51 0.31
N LYS A 370 18.72 -19.47 1.10
CA LYS A 370 17.37 -19.48 1.71
C LYS A 370 17.31 -19.13 3.19
N ALA A 371 18.46 -18.82 3.81
CA ALA A 371 18.53 -18.44 5.22
C ALA A 371 19.39 -17.17 5.38
N ILE A 372 18.80 -16.15 6.00
CA ILE A 372 19.45 -14.87 6.30
C ILE A 372 19.53 -14.74 7.83
N VAL A 373 20.74 -14.62 8.37
CA VAL A 373 20.98 -14.30 9.78
C VAL A 373 21.33 -12.81 9.89
N ARG A 374 20.69 -12.08 10.81
CA ARG A 374 20.88 -10.64 11.04
C ARG A 374 21.50 -10.39 12.42
N GLU A 375 22.44 -9.45 12.51
CA GLU A 375 23.09 -9.02 13.75
C GLU A 375 22.77 -7.54 14.01
N HIS A 376 22.59 -7.19 15.27
CA HIS A 376 22.26 -5.82 15.70
C HIS A 376 23.45 -5.22 16.46
N VAL A 377 23.89 -4.02 16.03
CA VAL A 377 24.81 -3.18 16.80
C VAL A 377 23.98 -2.13 17.53
N LEU A 378 23.90 -2.25 18.85
CA LEU A 378 23.31 -1.23 19.72
C LEU A 378 24.30 -0.06 19.83
N ARG A 379 23.87 1.16 19.51
CA ARG A 379 24.58 2.38 19.89
C ARG A 379 23.76 3.06 20.97
N TRP A 380 24.38 3.18 22.14
CA TRP A 380 23.87 3.87 23.33
C TRP A 380 23.83 5.38 23.12
#